data_AF-A0A7J3Z9H1-F1
#
_entry.id   AF-A0A7J3Z9H1-F1
#
_cell.length_a   1.000
_cell.length_b   1.000
_cell.length_c   1.000
_cell.angle_alpha   90.00
_cell.angle_beta   90.00
_cell.angle_gamma   90.00
#
_symmetry.space_group_name_H-M   'P 1'
#
loop_
_entity.id
_entity.type
_entity.pdbx_description
1 polymer ?
#
loop_
_entity_poly.entity_id
_entity_poly.type
_entity_poly.pdbx_seq_one_letter_code
_entity_poly.pdbx_strand_id
1 'polypeptide(L)'
;MCYSTPHGFNPIEIAKLVERKIALATVSSEIPRKYYRFRPSRFYRGSATADATGCNLKCLYCWSWRANAKLLGAFYTPTEVALKLMEIARDYGYRVIRISGGEPTLAFHHITQVLDKLKEFLLHKNAVFVLETKGILLGHSKEFAEILSRYRRVVVRISIKGCSEEEFHRITGAKASFFSLQLNAVRNLLDHGVGVWPAITISFCSKESLAKLLPRLAECGESIVDKIELEYFKAYPSAVRRLCKNNIAPWISILVDKNRVAKGEEFRELCRGVSKEEDS
;
A
#
# COMPACT_ATOMS: atom_id res chain seq x y z
N MET A 1 -4.48 -21.08 29.89
CA MET A 1 -5.63 -20.43 29.21
C MET A 1 -5.31 -20.36 27.72
N CYS A 2 -5.95 -21.20 26.91
CA CYS A 2 -5.77 -21.16 25.46
C CYS A 2 -6.45 -19.89 24.92
N TYR A 3 -5.65 -18.86 24.61
CA TYR A 3 -6.13 -17.70 23.88
C TYR A 3 -6.54 -18.18 22.48
N SER A 4 -7.83 -18.28 22.22
CA SER A 4 -8.36 -18.45 20.88
C SER A 4 -7.88 -17.27 20.04
N THR A 5 -6.93 -17.50 19.14
CA THR A 5 -6.50 -16.48 18.18
C THR A 5 -7.74 -15.96 17.45
N PRO A 6 -8.00 -14.65 17.42
CA PRO A 6 -9.18 -14.12 16.75
C PRO A 6 -9.17 -14.54 15.26
N HIS A 7 -10.32 -15.01 14.76
CA HIS A 7 -10.48 -15.54 13.41
C HIS A 7 -10.28 -14.42 12.35
N GLY A 8 -9.04 -14.20 11.92
CA GLY A 8 -8.72 -13.34 10.78
C GLY A 8 -8.80 -14.09 9.44
N PHE A 9 -9.05 -13.36 8.35
CA PHE A 9 -9.08 -13.94 7.00
C PHE A 9 -7.67 -14.19 6.45
N ASN A 10 -7.54 -15.11 5.49
CA ASN A 10 -6.29 -15.36 4.76
C ASN A 10 -6.13 -14.37 3.58
N PRO A 11 -5.18 -13.43 3.63
CA PRO A 11 -5.01 -12.44 2.56
C PRO A 11 -4.46 -13.05 1.25
N ILE A 12 -3.89 -14.25 1.26
CA ILE A 12 -3.43 -14.93 0.03
C ILE A 12 -4.60 -15.51 -0.75
N GLU A 13 -5.60 -16.06 -0.07
CA GLU A 13 -6.84 -16.53 -0.70
C GLU A 13 -7.65 -15.36 -1.28
N ILE A 14 -7.76 -14.27 -0.51
CA ILE A 14 -8.41 -13.04 -1.00
C ILE A 14 -7.66 -12.47 -2.21
N ALA A 15 -6.32 -12.56 -2.24
CA ALA A 15 -5.53 -12.11 -3.39
C ALA A 15 -5.98 -12.79 -4.69
N LYS A 16 -6.07 -14.13 -4.68
CA LYS A 16 -6.52 -14.93 -5.84
C LYS A 16 -7.94 -14.55 -6.27
N LEU A 17 -8.85 -14.33 -5.33
CA LEU A 17 -10.24 -13.95 -5.60
C LEU A 17 -10.36 -12.56 -6.22
N VAL A 18 -9.58 -11.60 -5.72
CA VAL A 18 -9.61 -10.21 -6.18
C VAL A 18 -8.92 -10.08 -7.54
N GLU A 19 -7.77 -10.72 -7.73
CA GLU A 19 -7.01 -10.72 -9.00
C GLU A 19 -7.91 -11.07 -10.19
N ARG A 20 -8.69 -12.16 -10.08
CA ARG A 20 -9.64 -12.59 -11.13
C ARG A 20 -10.70 -11.56 -11.51
N LYS A 21 -10.93 -10.55 -10.67
CA LYS A 21 -11.91 -9.48 -10.92
C LYS A 21 -11.28 -8.18 -11.39
N ILE A 22 -9.96 -8.03 -11.25
CA ILE A 22 -9.23 -6.79 -11.57
C ILE A 22 -8.20 -6.95 -12.67
N ALA A 23 -7.89 -8.18 -13.09
CA ALA A 23 -7.03 -8.49 -14.21
C ALA A 23 -7.75 -9.42 -15.19
N LEU A 24 -7.55 -9.21 -16.48
CA LEU A 24 -8.13 -10.05 -17.54
C LEU A 24 -7.01 -10.77 -18.27
N ALA A 25 -7.11 -12.10 -18.37
CA ALA A 25 -6.38 -12.81 -19.41
C ALA A 25 -7.04 -12.44 -20.75
N THR A 26 -6.24 -12.01 -21.73
CA THR A 26 -6.73 -11.67 -23.06
C THR A 26 -6.11 -12.58 -24.11
N VAL A 27 -6.67 -12.57 -25.32
CA VAL A 27 -6.07 -13.23 -26.49
C VAL A 27 -4.77 -12.50 -26.91
N SER A 28 -4.65 -11.22 -26.54
CA SER A 28 -3.39 -10.47 -26.70
C SER A 28 -2.37 -10.89 -25.63
N SER A 29 -1.09 -10.65 -25.90
CA SER A 29 -0.02 -10.88 -24.93
C SER A 29 -0.08 -9.93 -23.72
N GLU A 30 -0.87 -8.86 -23.78
CA GLU A 30 -1.02 -7.91 -22.68
C GLU A 30 -2.10 -8.36 -21.67
N ILE A 31 -1.83 -8.15 -20.39
CA ILE A 31 -2.77 -8.44 -19.29
C ILE A 31 -3.33 -7.11 -18.79
N PRO A 32 -4.56 -6.71 -19.17
CA PRO A 32 -5.15 -5.47 -18.69
C PRO A 32 -5.51 -5.56 -17.21
N ARG A 33 -5.44 -4.41 -16.53
CA ARG A 33 -5.77 -4.29 -15.11
C ARG A 33 -6.68 -3.09 -14.86
N LYS A 34 -7.55 -3.18 -13.84
CA LYS A 34 -8.36 -2.06 -13.36
C LYS A 34 -7.56 -0.94 -12.67
N TYR A 35 -7.74 0.28 -13.19
CA TYR A 35 -7.34 1.55 -12.57
C TYR A 35 -8.53 2.49 -12.50
N TYR A 36 -8.63 3.30 -11.45
CA TYR A 36 -9.75 4.24 -11.30
C TYR A 36 -9.34 5.71 -11.46
N ARG A 37 -8.04 6.01 -11.47
CA ARG A 37 -7.55 7.38 -11.63
C ARG A 37 -6.09 7.42 -12.09
N PHE A 38 -5.79 8.37 -12.97
CA PHE A 38 -4.44 8.81 -13.32
C PHE A 38 -4.31 10.28 -12.98
N ARG A 39 -3.25 10.69 -12.30
CA ARG A 39 -3.12 12.08 -11.83
C ARG A 39 -1.68 12.50 -11.54
N PRO A 40 -1.38 13.80 -11.57
CA PRO A 40 -0.24 14.35 -10.87
C PRO A 40 -0.42 14.20 -9.34
N SER A 41 0.69 14.12 -8.61
CA SER A 41 0.69 13.99 -7.17
C SER A 41 1.89 14.65 -6.54
N ARG A 42 1.73 15.23 -5.34
CA ARG A 42 2.83 15.88 -4.60
C ARG A 42 3.76 14.90 -3.88
N PHE A 43 3.46 13.60 -3.89
CA PHE A 43 4.34 12.57 -3.33
C PHE A 43 5.68 12.54 -4.07
N TYR A 44 6.77 12.28 -3.34
CA TYR A 44 8.14 12.23 -3.87
C TYR A 44 8.58 13.50 -4.61
N ARG A 45 8.17 14.68 -4.08
CA ARG A 45 8.40 16.00 -4.71
C ARG A 45 7.71 16.17 -6.09
N GLY A 46 6.78 15.29 -6.44
CA GLY A 46 6.10 15.30 -7.73
C GLY A 46 6.14 13.93 -8.39
N SER A 47 4.98 13.35 -8.68
CA SER A 47 4.88 12.03 -9.33
C SER A 47 3.69 11.90 -10.27
N ALA A 48 3.92 11.23 -11.40
CA ALA A 48 2.87 10.70 -12.25
C ALA A 48 2.31 9.43 -11.60
N THR A 49 1.02 9.44 -11.26
CA THR A 49 0.41 8.38 -10.45
C THR A 49 -0.70 7.67 -11.21
N ALA A 50 -0.67 6.34 -11.18
CA ALA A 50 -1.83 5.50 -11.47
C ALA A 50 -2.35 4.90 -10.16
N ASP A 51 -3.60 5.19 -9.81
CA ASP A 51 -4.26 4.62 -8.63
C ASP A 51 -5.04 3.36 -9.06
N ALA A 52 -4.52 2.20 -8.67
CA ALA A 52 -5.08 0.89 -8.93
C ALA A 52 -6.27 0.56 -8.01
N THR A 53 -7.07 -0.41 -8.44
CA THR A 53 -8.23 -0.92 -7.70
C THR A 53 -8.01 -2.38 -7.28
N GLY A 54 -8.64 -2.76 -6.17
CA GLY A 54 -8.66 -4.13 -5.64
C GLY A 54 -7.54 -4.35 -4.64
N CYS A 55 -7.86 -4.94 -3.48
CA CYS A 55 -6.90 -5.16 -2.41
C CYS A 55 -7.26 -6.43 -1.64
N ASN A 56 -6.25 -7.14 -1.16
CA ASN A 56 -6.38 -8.34 -0.33
C ASN A 56 -6.22 -8.08 1.18
N LEU A 57 -6.34 -6.82 1.62
CA LEU A 57 -6.57 -6.45 3.02
C LEU A 57 -7.81 -5.56 3.13
N LYS A 58 -8.36 -5.46 4.35
CA LYS A 58 -9.53 -4.64 4.66
C LYS A 58 -9.18 -3.54 5.67
N CYS A 59 -8.06 -2.85 5.46
CA CYS A 59 -7.55 -1.83 6.40
C CYS A 59 -8.61 -0.76 6.69
N LEU A 60 -8.96 -0.60 7.97
CA LEU A 60 -10.05 0.29 8.39
C LEU A 60 -9.79 1.75 8.01
N TYR A 61 -8.52 2.16 8.05
CA TYR A 61 -8.07 3.51 7.71
C TYR A 61 -7.83 3.75 6.20
N CYS A 62 -8.07 2.76 5.33
CA CYS A 62 -7.71 2.85 3.91
C CYS A 62 -8.39 4.03 3.21
N TRP A 63 -7.60 4.95 2.65
CA TRP A 63 -8.11 6.08 1.87
C TRP A 63 -8.75 5.64 0.54
N SER A 64 -8.27 4.52 -0.03
CA SER A 64 -8.78 3.93 -1.27
C SER A 64 -9.91 2.91 -1.04
N TRP A 65 -10.49 2.85 0.17
CA TRP A 65 -11.50 1.83 0.55
C TRP A 65 -12.63 1.75 -0.47
N ARG A 66 -13.19 2.89 -0.91
CA ARG A 66 -14.36 2.91 -1.80
C ARG A 66 -14.05 2.33 -3.17
N ALA A 67 -12.89 2.68 -3.73
CA ALA A 67 -12.43 2.12 -5.00
C ALA A 67 -12.27 0.61 -4.90
N ASN A 68 -11.69 0.12 -3.79
CA ASN A 68 -11.45 -1.30 -3.56
C ASN A 68 -12.74 -2.09 -3.31
N ALA A 69 -13.65 -1.58 -2.47
CA ALA A 69 -14.88 -2.26 -2.11
C ALA A 69 -15.84 -2.42 -3.30
N LYS A 70 -15.89 -1.41 -4.18
CA LYS A 70 -16.76 -1.41 -5.38
C LYS A 70 -16.06 -1.82 -6.67
N LEU A 71 -14.77 -2.16 -6.60
CA LEU A 71 -13.92 -2.44 -7.76
C LEU A 71 -14.07 -1.39 -8.89
N LEU A 72 -13.99 -0.11 -8.50
CA LEU A 72 -14.17 1.04 -9.41
C LEU A 72 -13.07 1.12 -10.48
N GLY A 73 -13.37 1.85 -11.55
CA GLY A 73 -12.44 2.12 -12.64
C GLY A 73 -12.67 1.23 -13.86
N ALA A 74 -11.78 1.36 -14.83
CA ALA A 74 -11.82 0.64 -16.10
C ALA A 74 -10.56 -0.21 -16.25
N PHE A 75 -10.63 -1.22 -17.12
CA PHE A 75 -9.45 -1.99 -17.50
C PHE A 75 -8.58 -1.16 -18.43
N TYR A 76 -7.28 -1.15 -18.16
CA TYR A 76 -6.27 -0.54 -19.02
C TYR A 76 -5.19 -1.56 -19.33
N THR A 77 -4.74 -1.60 -20.57
CA THR A 77 -3.57 -2.41 -20.94
C THR A 77 -2.30 -1.81 -20.34
N PRO A 78 -1.22 -2.59 -20.17
CA PRO A 78 0.08 -2.08 -19.75
C PRO A 78 0.57 -0.91 -20.61
N THR A 79 0.36 -0.99 -21.93
CA THR A 79 0.70 0.09 -22.87
C THR A 79 -0.08 1.37 -22.56
N GLU A 80 -1.40 1.30 -22.37
CA GLU A 80 -2.21 2.47 -22.04
C GLU A 80 -1.80 3.12 -20.71
N VAL A 81 -1.52 2.30 -19.70
CA VAL A 81 -1.04 2.77 -18.38
C VAL A 81 0.30 3.50 -18.54
N ALA A 82 1.25 2.90 -19.27
CA ALA A 82 2.56 3.50 -19.51
C ALA A 82 2.45 4.83 -20.24
N LEU A 83 1.65 4.91 -21.32
CA LEU A 83 1.43 6.14 -22.08
C LEU A 83 0.89 7.28 -21.21
N LYS A 84 -0.17 7.01 -20.42
CA LYS A 84 -0.75 8.00 -19.51
C LYS A 84 0.23 8.48 -18.45
N LEU A 85 1.03 7.56 -17.89
CA LEU A 85 2.04 7.90 -16.89
C LEU A 85 3.17 8.76 -17.49
N MET A 86 3.62 8.43 -18.70
CA MET A 86 4.64 9.21 -19.40
C MET A 86 4.13 10.61 -19.79
N GLU A 87 2.88 10.72 -20.21
CA GLU A 87 2.22 12.01 -20.51
C GLU A 87 2.21 12.91 -19.28
N ILE A 88 1.64 12.45 -18.16
CA ILE A 88 1.63 13.21 -16.91
C ILE A 88 3.05 13.58 -16.46
N ALA A 89 4.01 12.66 -16.59
CA ALA A 89 5.39 12.94 -16.21
C ALA A 89 6.04 14.02 -17.09
N ARG A 90 5.75 14.06 -18.39
CA ARG A 90 6.23 15.11 -19.29
C ARG A 90 5.57 16.46 -18.98
N ASP A 91 4.25 16.49 -18.87
CA ASP A 91 3.48 17.72 -18.72
C ASP A 91 3.83 18.48 -17.43
N TYR A 92 4.14 17.73 -16.37
CA TYR A 92 4.47 18.30 -15.05
C TYR A 92 5.98 18.25 -14.73
N GLY A 93 6.82 17.79 -15.66
CA GLY A 93 8.27 17.68 -15.45
C GLY A 93 8.67 16.70 -14.34
N TYR A 94 7.85 15.70 -14.03
CA TYR A 94 8.12 14.75 -12.95
C TYR A 94 9.13 13.68 -13.35
N ARG A 95 9.99 13.34 -12.39
CA ARG A 95 10.98 12.25 -12.49
C ARG A 95 10.60 11.02 -11.66
N VAL A 96 9.40 11.00 -11.10
CA VAL A 96 8.86 9.84 -10.38
C VAL A 96 7.58 9.38 -11.05
N ILE A 97 7.53 8.11 -11.40
CA ILE A 97 6.33 7.40 -11.82
C ILE A 97 5.96 6.46 -10.68
N ARG A 98 4.68 6.36 -10.33
CA ARG A 98 4.24 5.46 -9.26
C ARG A 98 2.93 4.76 -9.60
N ILE A 99 2.85 3.50 -9.18
CA ILE A 99 1.58 2.79 -9.09
C ILE A 99 1.24 2.65 -7.60
N SER A 100 0.07 3.17 -7.22
CA SER A 100 -0.46 3.19 -5.86
C SER A 100 -1.93 2.78 -5.89
N GLY A 101 -2.70 3.04 -4.83
CA GLY A 101 -4.08 2.57 -4.67
C GLY A 101 -4.15 1.04 -4.55
N GLY A 102 -5.30 0.52 -4.14
CA GLY A 102 -5.52 -0.93 -4.08
C GLY A 102 -4.37 -1.74 -3.49
N GLU A 103 -4.04 -2.84 -4.15
CA GLU A 103 -2.78 -3.57 -4.03
C GLU A 103 -2.24 -3.87 -5.42
N PRO A 104 -1.24 -3.09 -5.90
CA PRO A 104 -0.68 -3.26 -7.23
C PRO A 104 -0.14 -4.67 -7.48
N THR A 105 0.40 -5.37 -6.48
CA THR A 105 1.04 -6.66 -6.71
C THR A 105 0.05 -7.79 -7.03
N LEU A 106 -1.27 -7.57 -6.85
CA LEU A 106 -2.30 -8.57 -7.17
C LEU A 106 -2.39 -8.94 -8.65
N ALA A 107 -1.82 -8.15 -9.55
CA ALA A 107 -1.70 -8.49 -10.97
C ALA A 107 -0.26 -8.20 -11.37
N PHE A 108 0.66 -9.00 -10.84
CA PHE A 108 2.10 -8.72 -10.88
C PHE A 108 2.63 -8.69 -12.32
N HIS A 109 2.18 -9.60 -13.19
CA HIS A 109 2.56 -9.60 -14.60
C HIS A 109 2.14 -8.33 -15.36
N HIS A 110 1.02 -7.71 -14.98
CA HIS A 110 0.66 -6.40 -15.51
C HIS A 110 1.72 -5.34 -15.15
N ILE A 111 2.22 -5.34 -13.91
CA ILE A 111 3.26 -4.38 -13.48
C ILE A 111 4.54 -4.58 -14.29
N THR A 112 4.99 -5.82 -14.48
CA THR A 112 6.22 -6.10 -15.24
C THR A 112 6.07 -5.63 -16.69
N GLN A 113 4.91 -5.87 -17.30
CA GLN A 113 4.62 -5.37 -18.65
C GLN A 113 4.61 -3.83 -18.69
N VAL A 114 4.04 -3.14 -17.69
CA VAL A 114 4.12 -1.67 -17.60
C VAL A 114 5.57 -1.21 -17.49
N LEU A 115 6.39 -1.87 -16.66
CA LEU A 115 7.81 -1.56 -16.50
C LEU A 115 8.58 -1.73 -17.81
N ASP A 116 8.29 -2.78 -18.58
CA ASP A 116 8.89 -2.99 -19.90
C ASP A 116 8.58 -1.83 -20.85
N LYS A 117 7.33 -1.34 -20.86
CA LYS A 117 6.93 -0.18 -21.67
C LYS A 117 7.54 1.14 -21.18
N LEU A 118 7.84 1.25 -19.89
CA LEU A 118 8.43 2.46 -19.29
C LEU A 118 9.96 2.50 -19.33
N LYS A 119 10.63 1.37 -19.61
CA LYS A 119 12.08 1.20 -19.45
C LYS A 119 12.90 2.32 -20.10
N GLU A 120 12.67 2.57 -21.39
CA GLU A 120 13.40 3.61 -22.15
C GLU A 120 13.10 5.02 -21.62
N PHE A 121 11.84 5.29 -21.26
CA PHE A 121 11.46 6.57 -20.68
C PHE A 121 12.16 6.82 -19.34
N LEU A 122 12.19 5.81 -18.46
CA LEU A 122 12.85 5.90 -17.16
C LEU A 122 14.34 6.18 -17.31
N LEU A 123 14.98 5.53 -18.28
CA LEU A 123 16.39 5.75 -18.58
C LEU A 123 16.65 7.16 -19.10
N HIS A 124 15.97 7.58 -20.17
CA HIS A 124 16.18 8.89 -20.81
C HIS A 124 15.85 10.07 -19.90
N LYS A 125 14.82 9.96 -19.06
CA LYS A 125 14.42 11.04 -18.14
C LYS A 125 15.16 11.00 -16.80
N ASN A 126 16.06 10.03 -16.61
CA ASN A 126 16.66 9.73 -15.31
C ASN A 126 15.57 9.64 -14.21
N ALA A 127 14.46 9.00 -14.55
CA ALA A 127 13.29 8.87 -13.68
C ALA A 127 13.35 7.56 -12.87
N VAL A 128 12.51 7.47 -11.84
CA VAL A 128 12.36 6.29 -10.98
C VAL A 128 10.91 5.84 -10.97
N PHE A 129 10.70 4.53 -11.04
CA PHE A 129 9.41 3.92 -10.81
C PHE A 129 9.29 3.47 -9.35
N VAL A 130 8.24 3.93 -8.66
CA VAL A 130 7.94 3.54 -7.28
C VAL A 130 6.73 2.61 -7.26
N LEU A 131 6.94 1.38 -6.82
CA LEU A 131 5.88 0.40 -6.55
C LEU A 131 5.44 0.52 -5.09
N GLU A 132 4.25 1.05 -4.83
CA GLU A 132 3.68 1.07 -3.48
C GLU A 132 2.89 -0.22 -3.23
N THR A 133 3.26 -0.96 -2.19
CA THR A 133 2.64 -2.24 -1.82
C THR A 133 2.63 -2.39 -0.30
N LYS A 134 1.80 -3.30 0.22
CA LYS A 134 1.94 -3.77 1.62
C LYS A 134 2.88 -4.98 1.76
N GLY A 135 3.48 -5.46 0.68
CA GLY A 135 4.48 -6.54 0.71
C GLY A 135 3.93 -7.96 0.88
N ILE A 136 2.64 -8.17 1.18
CA ILE A 136 2.09 -9.52 1.45
C ILE A 136 2.43 -10.56 0.37
N LEU A 137 2.30 -10.22 -0.92
CA LEU A 137 2.64 -11.17 -1.99
C LEU A 137 4.16 -11.32 -2.17
N LEU A 138 4.94 -10.23 -2.09
CA LEU A 138 6.40 -10.28 -2.18
C LEU A 138 7.03 -11.07 -1.04
N GLY A 139 6.45 -11.03 0.16
CA GLY A 139 6.89 -11.85 1.28
C GLY A 139 6.47 -13.30 1.18
N HIS A 140 5.39 -13.58 0.43
CA HIS A 140 4.90 -14.93 0.20
C HIS A 140 5.71 -15.67 -0.87
N SER A 141 6.15 -14.97 -1.93
CA SER A 141 6.99 -15.54 -2.98
C SER A 141 8.17 -14.62 -3.30
N LYS A 142 9.39 -15.15 -3.13
CA LYS A 142 10.65 -14.47 -3.48
C LYS A 142 10.82 -14.23 -4.98
N GLU A 143 10.11 -14.99 -5.82
CA GLU A 143 10.13 -14.86 -7.28
C GLU A 143 9.75 -13.44 -7.72
N PHE A 144 8.82 -12.78 -7.00
CA PHE A 144 8.47 -11.40 -7.30
C PHE A 144 9.65 -10.45 -7.10
N ALA A 145 10.49 -10.66 -6.08
CA ALA A 145 11.70 -9.86 -5.87
C ALA A 145 12.75 -10.15 -6.94
N GLU A 146 12.93 -11.42 -7.32
CA GLU A 146 13.82 -11.84 -8.40
C GLU A 146 13.43 -11.22 -9.75
N ILE A 147 12.14 -11.13 -10.07
CA ILE A 147 11.69 -10.48 -11.30
C ILE A 147 11.93 -8.97 -11.23
N LEU A 148 11.66 -8.32 -10.09
CA LEU A 148 11.88 -6.89 -9.93
C LEU A 148 13.37 -6.50 -10.02
N SER A 149 14.30 -7.37 -9.62
CA SER A 149 15.74 -7.08 -9.68
C SER A 149 16.27 -6.87 -11.10
N ARG A 150 15.53 -7.34 -12.11
CA ARG A 150 15.85 -7.12 -13.53
C ARG A 150 15.68 -5.65 -13.96
N TYR A 151 15.01 -4.82 -13.15
CA TYR A 151 14.71 -3.42 -13.45
C TYR A 151 15.54 -2.45 -12.59
N ARG A 152 16.51 -1.77 -13.21
CA ARG A 152 17.46 -0.87 -12.51
C ARG A 152 16.85 0.39 -11.88
N ARG A 153 15.68 0.84 -12.34
CA ARG A 153 15.06 2.11 -11.91
C ARG A 153 13.76 1.88 -11.16
N VAL A 154 13.68 0.79 -10.42
CA VAL A 154 12.54 0.42 -9.58
C VAL A 154 12.92 0.52 -8.11
N VAL A 155 12.05 1.16 -7.34
CA VAL A 155 12.08 1.16 -5.89
C VAL A 155 10.73 0.67 -5.38
N VAL A 156 10.74 -0.20 -4.39
CA VAL A 156 9.53 -0.73 -3.76
C VAL A 156 9.32 -0.05 -2.42
N ARG A 157 8.17 0.58 -2.23
CA ARG A 157 7.78 1.15 -0.94
C ARG A 157 6.80 0.21 -0.26
N ILE A 158 7.22 -0.39 0.85
CA ILE A 158 6.41 -1.34 1.62
C ILE A 158 5.71 -0.59 2.74
N SER A 159 4.40 -0.38 2.62
CA SER A 159 3.58 0.20 3.68
C SER A 159 3.24 -0.87 4.73
N ILE A 160 4.03 -0.92 5.79
CA ILE A 160 3.91 -1.84 6.92
C ILE A 160 2.67 -1.47 7.74
N LYS A 161 1.78 -2.45 7.86
CA LYS A 161 0.48 -2.37 8.54
C LYS A 161 0.62 -2.87 9.97
N GLY A 162 0.60 -1.96 10.94
CA GLY A 162 0.80 -2.27 12.36
C GLY A 162 2.28 -2.53 12.68
N CYS A 163 2.64 -2.52 13.96
CA CYS A 163 3.99 -2.80 14.43
C CYS A 163 4.10 -4.14 15.16
N SER A 164 2.97 -4.85 15.34
CA SER A 164 2.91 -6.24 15.77
C SER A 164 1.87 -7.04 14.99
N GLU A 165 1.92 -8.35 15.14
CA GLU A 165 0.95 -9.32 14.66
C GLU A 165 -0.49 -8.98 15.12
N GLU A 166 -0.66 -8.58 16.39
CA GLU A 166 -1.95 -8.18 16.95
C GLU A 166 -2.45 -6.86 16.36
N GLU A 167 -1.58 -5.86 16.25
CA GLU A 167 -1.93 -4.57 15.65
C GLU A 167 -2.32 -4.76 14.19
N PHE A 168 -1.54 -5.53 13.42
CA PHE A 168 -1.85 -5.91 12.04
C PHE A 168 -3.23 -6.55 11.92
N HIS A 169 -3.53 -7.54 12.76
CA HIS A 169 -4.85 -8.16 12.77
C HIS A 169 -5.94 -7.13 13.07
N ARG A 170 -5.76 -6.35 14.14
CA ARG A 170 -6.72 -5.33 14.60
C ARG A 170 -7.05 -4.30 13.53
N ILE A 171 -6.06 -3.78 12.80
CA ILE A 171 -6.29 -2.72 11.80
C ILE A 171 -6.67 -3.23 10.42
N THR A 172 -6.40 -4.50 10.08
CA THR A 172 -6.60 -5.03 8.72
C THR A 172 -7.67 -6.12 8.61
N GLY A 173 -8.00 -6.77 9.73
CA GLY A 173 -8.85 -7.96 9.82
C GLY A 173 -8.21 -9.26 9.33
N ALA A 174 -6.98 -9.23 8.80
CA ALA A 174 -6.29 -10.43 8.33
C ALA A 174 -5.73 -11.24 9.51
N LYS A 175 -5.52 -12.54 9.33
CA LYS A 175 -4.93 -13.39 10.38
C LYS A 175 -3.54 -12.86 10.78
N ALA A 176 -3.31 -12.73 12.09
CA ALA A 176 -2.13 -12.10 12.69
C ALA A 176 -0.79 -12.66 12.13
N SER A 177 -0.75 -13.98 11.87
CA SER A 177 0.43 -14.67 11.32
C SER A 177 0.92 -14.15 9.97
N PHE A 178 0.07 -13.45 9.19
CA PHE A 178 0.47 -12.87 7.91
C PHE A 178 1.25 -11.55 8.03
N PHE A 179 1.37 -11.00 9.24
CA PHE A 179 2.21 -9.82 9.49
C PHE A 179 3.67 -10.05 9.06
N SER A 180 4.20 -11.25 9.32
CA SER A 180 5.59 -11.63 9.01
C SER A 180 5.92 -11.52 7.52
N LEU A 181 4.94 -11.66 6.63
CA LEU A 181 5.15 -11.49 5.19
C LEU A 181 5.57 -10.07 4.82
N GLN A 182 5.19 -9.05 5.60
CA GLN A 182 5.64 -7.68 5.35
C GLN A 182 7.15 -7.54 5.56
N LEU A 183 7.70 -8.23 6.57
CA LEU A 183 9.14 -8.26 6.85
C LEU A 183 9.88 -9.16 5.86
N ASN A 184 9.30 -10.31 5.51
CA ASN A 184 9.84 -11.18 4.47
C ASN A 184 9.92 -10.47 3.13
N ALA A 185 8.96 -9.59 2.81
CA ALA A 185 9.02 -8.78 1.60
C ALA A 185 10.23 -7.84 1.59
N VAL A 186 10.53 -7.18 2.71
CA VAL A 186 11.72 -6.34 2.86
C VAL A 186 12.98 -7.18 2.65
N ARG A 187 13.09 -8.33 3.33
CA ARG A 187 14.23 -9.25 3.20
C ARG A 187 14.40 -9.75 1.75
N ASN A 188 13.34 -10.29 1.16
CA ASN A 188 13.37 -10.81 -0.21
C ASN A 188 13.84 -9.76 -1.22
N LEU A 189 13.41 -8.50 -1.07
CA LEU A 189 13.84 -7.41 -1.94
C LEU A 189 15.32 -7.07 -1.75
N LEU A 190 15.79 -6.98 -0.50
CA LEU A 190 17.19 -6.72 -0.18
C LEU A 190 18.11 -7.83 -0.69
N ASP A 191 17.73 -9.09 -0.49
CA ASP A 191 18.48 -10.27 -0.95
C ASP A 191 18.67 -10.29 -2.47
N HIS A 192 17.76 -9.66 -3.23
CA HIS A 192 17.84 -9.53 -4.69
C HIS A 192 18.32 -8.16 -5.17
N GLY A 193 18.83 -7.31 -4.28
CA GLY A 193 19.37 -5.98 -4.62
C GLY A 193 18.31 -4.98 -5.12
N VAL A 194 17.04 -5.19 -4.82
CA VAL A 194 15.97 -4.26 -5.18
C VAL A 194 15.88 -3.16 -4.12
N GLY A 195 15.88 -1.90 -4.57
CA GLY A 195 15.71 -0.76 -3.67
C GLY A 195 14.37 -0.83 -2.91
N VAL A 196 14.41 -0.73 -1.58
CA VAL A 196 13.23 -0.84 -0.72
C VAL A 196 13.17 0.26 0.33
N TRP A 197 11.97 0.80 0.56
CA TRP A 197 11.64 1.80 1.58
C TRP A 197 10.49 1.28 2.46
N PRO A 198 10.74 0.86 3.71
CA PRO A 198 9.67 0.50 4.63
C PRO A 198 8.98 1.76 5.14
N ALA A 199 7.66 1.77 5.07
CA ALA A 199 6.83 2.88 5.53
C ALA A 199 5.86 2.38 6.61
N ILE A 200 6.10 2.75 7.86
CA ILE A 200 5.35 2.25 9.02
C ILE A 200 4.15 3.16 9.26
N THR A 201 2.92 2.63 9.20
CA THR A 201 1.73 3.39 9.61
C THR A 201 1.66 3.50 11.14
N ILE A 202 2.47 4.39 11.72
CA ILE A 202 2.70 4.48 13.15
C ILE A 202 1.48 4.89 13.97
N SER A 203 0.50 5.57 13.37
CA SER A 203 -0.70 6.07 14.06
C SER A 203 -1.47 5.01 14.85
N PHE A 204 -1.29 3.73 14.53
CA PHE A 204 -1.97 2.61 15.17
C PHE A 204 -1.04 1.71 15.98
N CYS A 205 0.24 2.10 16.13
CA CYS A 205 1.25 1.37 16.88
C CYS A 205 1.44 1.95 18.28
N SER A 206 1.72 1.10 19.26
CA SER A 206 2.26 1.51 20.55
C SER A 206 3.76 1.83 20.45
N LYS A 207 4.31 2.51 21.48
CA LYS A 207 5.76 2.76 21.54
C LYS A 207 6.54 1.45 21.67
N GLU A 208 6.00 0.51 22.44
CA GLU A 208 6.60 -0.79 22.72
C GLU A 208 6.60 -1.67 21.46
N SER A 209 5.50 -1.68 20.68
CA SER A 209 5.46 -2.45 19.43
C SER A 209 6.38 -1.85 18.36
N LEU A 210 6.45 -0.51 18.25
CA LEU A 210 7.42 0.15 17.38
C LEU A 210 8.87 -0.17 17.78
N ALA A 211 9.20 -0.08 19.07
CA ALA A 211 10.53 -0.41 19.57
C ALA A 211 10.94 -1.87 19.30
N LYS A 212 9.97 -2.79 19.25
CA LYS A 212 10.20 -4.20 18.86
C LYS A 212 10.30 -4.39 17.34
N LEU A 213 9.60 -3.59 16.54
CA LEU A 213 9.63 -3.68 15.08
C LEU A 213 10.96 -3.18 14.49
N LEU A 214 11.52 -2.09 15.02
CA LEU A 214 12.72 -1.46 14.46
C LEU A 214 13.93 -2.42 14.39
N PRO A 215 14.28 -3.19 15.45
CA PRO A 215 15.33 -4.20 15.37
C PRO A 215 15.06 -5.29 14.34
N ARG A 216 13.80 -5.78 14.25
CA ARG A 216 13.41 -6.80 13.25
C ARG A 216 13.60 -6.31 11.81
N LEU A 217 13.39 -5.00 11.56
CA LEU A 217 13.68 -4.39 10.27
C LEU A 217 15.19 -4.24 10.05
N ALA A 218 15.94 -3.80 11.06
CA ALA A 218 17.40 -3.69 10.97
C ALA A 218 18.07 -5.05 10.68
N GLU A 219 17.56 -6.13 11.25
CA GLU A 219 17.99 -7.51 10.96
C GLU A 219 17.78 -7.94 9.49
N CYS A 220 16.89 -7.27 8.75
CA CYS A 220 16.73 -7.53 7.31
C CYS A 220 17.88 -6.90 6.50
N GLY A 221 18.56 -5.89 7.03
CA GLY A 221 19.74 -5.25 6.43
C GLY A 221 19.92 -3.83 6.94
N GLU A 222 21.12 -3.50 7.43
CA GLU A 222 21.42 -2.22 8.10
C GLU A 222 21.08 -0.99 7.25
N SER A 223 21.30 -1.07 5.94
CA SER A 223 21.01 0.02 4.98
C SER A 223 19.52 0.41 4.89
N ILE A 224 18.63 -0.34 5.53
CA ILE A 224 17.20 -0.05 5.57
C ILE A 224 16.85 1.00 6.62
N VAL A 225 17.64 1.13 7.69
CA VAL A 225 17.31 1.94 8.86
C VAL A 225 17.11 3.41 8.45
N ASP A 226 18.02 3.95 7.63
CA ASP A 226 17.94 5.32 7.10
C ASP A 226 16.80 5.55 6.09
N LYS A 227 16.16 4.46 5.65
CA LYS A 227 15.07 4.47 4.65
C LYS A 227 13.71 4.23 5.28
N ILE A 228 13.63 4.05 6.61
CA ILE A 228 12.36 3.86 7.31
C ILE A 228 11.59 5.18 7.30
N GLU A 229 10.40 5.16 6.71
CA GLU A 229 9.46 6.27 6.74
C GLU A 229 8.39 6.04 7.80
N LEU A 230 8.00 7.10 8.51
CA LEU A 230 6.87 7.07 9.45
C LEU A 230 5.64 7.72 8.80
N GLU A 231 4.58 6.94 8.61
CA GLU A 231 3.31 7.39 8.05
C GLU A 231 2.27 7.68 9.13
N TYR A 232 1.72 8.89 9.07
CA TYR A 232 0.59 9.30 9.90
C TYR A 232 -0.74 9.07 9.18
N PHE A 233 -1.74 8.59 9.91
CA PHE A 233 -3.09 8.46 9.42
C PHE A 233 -3.70 9.81 9.08
N LYS A 234 -4.17 9.95 7.84
CA LYS A 234 -4.99 11.08 7.39
C LYS A 234 -6.46 10.77 7.61
N ALA A 235 -7.09 11.49 8.53
CA ALA A 235 -8.44 11.27 9.02
C ALA A 235 -9.52 11.78 8.05
N TYR A 236 -9.65 11.12 6.91
CA TYR A 236 -10.77 11.36 6.00
C TYR A 236 -12.09 10.88 6.63
N PRO A 237 -13.22 11.59 6.43
CA PRO A 237 -14.49 11.28 7.11
C PRO A 237 -14.93 9.81 7.02
N SER A 238 -14.81 9.20 5.83
CA SER A 238 -15.19 7.79 5.66
C SER A 238 -14.31 6.82 6.45
N ALA A 239 -13.01 7.14 6.61
CA ALA A 239 -12.07 6.33 7.39
C ALA A 239 -12.31 6.50 8.88
N VAL A 240 -12.58 7.74 9.33
CA VAL A 240 -12.98 8.02 10.72
C VAL A 240 -14.20 7.19 11.10
N ARG A 241 -15.28 7.21 10.29
CA ARG A 241 -16.49 6.41 10.54
C ARG A 241 -16.18 4.92 10.72
N ARG A 242 -15.38 4.33 9.83
CA ARG A 242 -15.00 2.90 9.94
C ARG A 242 -14.20 2.60 11.21
N LEU A 243 -13.25 3.48 11.55
CA LEU A 243 -12.44 3.34 12.76
C LEU A 243 -13.29 3.43 14.03
N CYS A 244 -14.19 4.42 14.11
CA CYS A 244 -15.10 4.60 15.25
C CYS A 244 -16.05 3.42 15.42
N LYS A 245 -16.66 2.91 14.33
CA LYS A 245 -17.53 1.71 14.38
C LYS A 245 -16.82 0.45 14.88
N ASN A 246 -15.49 0.39 14.74
CA ASN A 246 -14.68 -0.74 15.20
C ASN A 246 -13.95 -0.44 16.52
N ASN A 247 -14.26 0.67 17.20
CA ASN A 247 -13.61 1.10 18.44
C ASN A 247 -12.08 1.19 18.33
N ILE A 248 -11.56 1.58 17.16
CA ILE A 248 -10.13 1.80 16.94
C ILE A 248 -9.85 3.29 16.90
N ALA A 249 -9.08 3.76 17.89
CA ALA A 249 -8.52 5.11 17.89
C ALA A 249 -7.03 5.05 17.54
N PRO A 250 -6.56 5.84 16.54
CA PRO A 250 -5.14 6.11 16.39
C PRO A 250 -4.67 7.00 17.56
N TRP A 251 -3.41 6.87 17.98
CA TRP A 251 -2.85 7.77 19.00
C TRP A 251 -2.53 9.16 18.44
N ILE A 252 -2.37 9.25 17.11
CA ILE A 252 -2.18 10.50 16.37
C ILE A 252 -2.82 10.42 14.99
N SER A 253 -3.44 11.49 14.54
CA SER A 253 -4.04 11.60 13.22
C SER A 253 -3.94 13.02 12.66
N ILE A 254 -3.96 13.15 11.34
CA ILE A 254 -4.01 14.42 10.62
C ILE A 254 -5.45 14.64 10.15
N LEU A 255 -6.15 15.61 10.74
CA LEU A 255 -7.49 16.01 10.32
C LEU A 255 -7.40 16.84 9.04
N VAL A 256 -7.59 16.19 7.89
CA VAL A 256 -7.36 16.80 6.57
C VAL A 256 -8.25 18.04 6.37
N ASP A 257 -9.51 17.98 6.81
CA ASP A 257 -10.49 19.06 6.61
C ASP A 257 -10.23 20.27 7.54
N LYS A 258 -9.51 20.07 8.64
CA LYS A 258 -9.23 21.11 9.66
C LYS A 258 -7.77 21.57 9.67
N ASN A 259 -6.95 21.01 8.77
CA ASN A 259 -5.51 21.25 8.69
C ASN A 259 -4.78 21.21 10.06
N ARG A 260 -5.17 20.29 10.94
CA ARG A 260 -4.58 20.15 12.29
C ARG A 260 -4.37 18.70 12.68
N VAL A 261 -3.53 18.48 13.69
CA VAL A 261 -3.33 17.16 14.32
C VAL A 261 -4.39 16.94 15.40
N ALA A 262 -4.84 15.70 15.53
CA ALA A 262 -5.65 15.23 16.66
C ALA A 262 -4.96 14.02 17.32
N LYS A 263 -4.77 14.13 18.64
CA LYS A 263 -4.21 13.05 19.48
C LYS A 263 -5.31 12.11 19.96
N GLY A 264 -4.93 10.96 20.52
CA GLY A 264 -5.83 9.84 20.82
C GLY A 264 -7.14 10.20 21.53
N GLU A 265 -7.12 11.07 22.55
CA GLU A 265 -8.35 11.50 23.25
C GLU A 265 -9.25 12.35 22.36
N GLU A 266 -8.69 13.36 21.69
CA GLU A 266 -9.43 14.18 20.72
C GLU A 266 -10.07 13.32 19.62
N PHE A 267 -9.37 12.28 19.15
CA PHE A 267 -9.95 11.36 18.17
C PHE A 267 -11.13 10.55 18.74
N ARG A 268 -11.04 10.10 20.00
CA ARG A 268 -12.15 9.40 20.66
C ARG A 268 -13.36 10.32 20.85
N GLU A 269 -13.14 11.59 21.14
CA GLU A 269 -14.21 12.59 21.18
C GLU A 269 -14.88 12.77 19.81
N LEU A 270 -14.10 12.81 18.73
CA LEU A 270 -14.66 12.81 17.36
C LEU A 270 -15.55 11.60 17.12
N CYS A 271 -15.18 10.42 17.61
CA CYS A 271 -15.99 9.22 17.46
C CYS A 271 -17.35 9.31 18.18
N ARG A 272 -17.44 10.01 19.33
CA ARG A 272 -18.71 10.21 20.03
C ARG A 272 -19.69 11.07 19.22
N GLY A 273 -19.18 11.99 18.39
CA GLY A 273 -20.01 12.80 17.49
C GLY A 273 -20.55 12.01 16.30
N VAL A 274 -19.73 11.10 15.75
CA VAL A 274 -20.13 10.23 14.62
C VAL A 274 -21.29 9.30 14.97
N SER A 275 -21.33 8.77 16.20
CA SER A 275 -22.43 7.91 16.64
C SER A 275 -23.77 8.66 16.71
N LYS A 276 -23.76 9.96 17.00
CA LYS A 276 -24.98 10.78 17.16
C LYS A 276 -25.63 11.16 15.83
N GLU A 277 -24.87 11.25 14.74
CA GLU A 277 -25.39 11.55 13.39
C GLU A 277 -26.05 10.34 12.70
N GLU A 278 -25.83 9.11 13.19
CA GLU A 278 -26.49 7.91 12.65
C GLU A 278 -27.82 7.59 13.35
N ASP A 279 -28.07 8.19 14.52
CA ASP A 279 -29.30 8.04 15.32
C ASP A 279 -30.33 9.18 15.07
N SER A 280 -30.05 10.09 14.12
CA SER A 280 -30.90 11.21 13.70
C SER A 280 -31.29 11.11 12.22
#